data_AF-A0A9D6T0P1-F1
#
_entry.id   AF-A0A9D6T0P1-F1
#
_cell.length_a   1.000
_cell.length_b   1.000
_cell.length_c   1.000
_cell.angle_alpha   90.00
_cell.angle_beta   90.00
_cell.angle_gamma   90.00
#
_symmetry.space_group_name_H-M   'P 1'
#
loop_
_entity.id
_entity.type
_entity.pdbx_description
1 polymer ?
#
loop_
_entity_poly.entity_id
_entity_poly.type
_entity_poly.pdbx_seq_one_letter_code
_entity_poly.pdbx_strand_id
1 'polypeptide(L)'
;MELGRFFERAIGASFRDLALQDDPGAAYLADLLTRFARTENLHPRGLAVPRLETVVDMLLETQAAWGDAARFQPEREVAVRRHIGDYTLFMIGVFRERVERTASTGYYVVQGKSAYRFVSEHDRASARPTAPGSASLYRRLADRFEHYAGVLDYARRVHFRAHPEHPFFRLSVG
;
A
#
# COMPACT_ATOMS: atom_id res chain seq x y z
N MET A 1 13.80 -12.10 -7.69
CA MET A 1 12.91 -12.98 -8.49
C MET A 1 12.08 -13.90 -7.60
N GLU A 2 12.67 -14.60 -6.63
CA GLU A 2 11.94 -15.52 -5.73
C GLU A 2 10.82 -14.86 -4.89
N LEU A 3 11.06 -13.67 -4.35
CA LEU A 3 10.09 -13.00 -3.47
C LEU A 3 8.82 -12.51 -4.20
N GLY A 4 8.97 -11.96 -5.41
CA GLY A 4 7.83 -11.54 -6.22
C GLY A 4 6.91 -12.71 -6.55
N ARG A 5 7.48 -13.83 -7.01
CA ARG A 5 6.74 -15.07 -7.28
C ARG A 5 6.07 -15.65 -6.03
N PHE A 6 6.67 -15.48 -4.85
CA PHE A 6 6.03 -15.85 -3.61
C PHE A 6 4.76 -15.01 -3.37
N PHE A 7 4.84 -13.69 -3.47
CA PHE A 7 3.68 -12.82 -3.27
C PHE A 7 2.60 -12.99 -4.35
N GLU A 8 2.98 -13.18 -5.61
CA GLU A 8 2.03 -13.52 -6.68
C GLU A 8 1.23 -14.79 -6.37
N ARG A 9 1.91 -15.84 -5.90
CA ARG A 9 1.23 -17.09 -5.52
C ARG A 9 0.34 -16.92 -4.29
N ALA A 10 0.83 -16.25 -3.26
CA ALA A 10 0.09 -16.01 -2.02
C ALA A 10 -1.15 -15.15 -2.27
N ILE A 11 -1.00 -14.01 -2.94
CA ILE A 11 -2.12 -13.14 -3.28
C ILE A 11 -3.09 -13.83 -4.26
N GLY A 12 -2.57 -14.49 -5.30
CA GLY A 12 -3.42 -15.24 -6.23
C GLY A 12 -4.24 -16.33 -5.55
N ALA A 13 -3.69 -17.02 -4.54
CA ALA A 13 -4.43 -17.97 -3.72
C ALA A 13 -5.52 -17.27 -2.88
N SER A 14 -5.18 -16.21 -2.16
CA SER A 14 -6.15 -15.42 -1.38
C SER A 14 -7.31 -14.89 -2.21
N PHE A 15 -7.07 -14.40 -3.43
CA PHE A 15 -8.16 -13.96 -4.32
C PHE A 15 -9.07 -15.13 -4.73
N ARG A 16 -8.52 -16.32 -4.99
CA ARG A 16 -9.35 -17.50 -5.28
C ARG A 16 -10.17 -17.93 -4.07
N ASP A 17 -9.56 -17.98 -2.90
CA ASP A 17 -10.23 -18.41 -1.66
C ASP A 17 -11.35 -17.45 -1.25
N LEU A 18 -11.25 -16.18 -1.65
CA LEU A 18 -12.26 -15.14 -1.41
C LEU A 18 -13.23 -14.94 -2.59
N ALA A 19 -13.22 -15.81 -3.61
CA ALA A 19 -14.06 -15.74 -4.81
C ALA A 19 -13.94 -14.41 -5.59
N LEU A 20 -12.71 -13.92 -5.75
CA LEU A 20 -12.34 -12.69 -6.46
C LEU A 20 -11.51 -12.99 -7.70
N GLN A 21 -11.77 -14.11 -8.38
CA GLN A 21 -11.01 -14.45 -9.58
C GLN A 21 -11.05 -13.32 -10.61
N ASP A 22 -9.96 -13.16 -11.37
CA ASP A 22 -9.80 -12.18 -12.46
C ASP A 22 -9.81 -10.69 -12.05
N ASP A 23 -9.81 -10.36 -10.76
CA ASP A 23 -9.67 -8.98 -10.33
C ASP A 23 -8.23 -8.46 -10.59
N PRO A 24 -8.05 -7.35 -11.34
CA PRO A 24 -6.73 -6.85 -11.71
C PRO A 24 -5.92 -6.34 -10.50
N GLY A 25 -6.56 -6.16 -9.35
CA GLY A 25 -5.91 -5.82 -8.09
C GLY A 25 -4.94 -6.88 -7.59
N ALA A 26 -5.09 -8.15 -7.98
CA ALA A 26 -4.21 -9.23 -7.52
C ALA A 26 -2.74 -8.98 -7.89
N ALA A 27 -2.47 -8.63 -9.15
CA ALA A 27 -1.12 -8.31 -9.61
C ALA A 27 -0.56 -7.05 -8.91
N TYR A 28 -1.41 -6.05 -8.69
CA TYR A 28 -1.03 -4.82 -8.00
C TYR A 28 -0.63 -5.07 -6.55
N LEU A 29 -1.41 -5.86 -5.80
CA LEU A 29 -1.12 -6.17 -4.40
C LEU A 29 0.15 -7.01 -4.26
N ALA A 30 0.41 -7.95 -5.18
CA ALA A 30 1.65 -8.71 -5.19
C ALA A 30 2.88 -7.82 -5.47
N ASP A 31 2.79 -6.91 -6.44
CA ASP A 31 3.83 -5.91 -6.71
C ASP A 31 4.05 -4.98 -5.51
N LEU A 32 2.97 -4.49 -4.89
CA LEU A 32 3.04 -3.63 -3.70
C LEU A 32 3.79 -4.30 -2.56
N LEU A 33 3.47 -5.56 -2.24
CA LEU A 33 4.18 -6.33 -1.21
C LEU A 33 5.65 -6.53 -1.58
N THR A 34 5.94 -6.78 -2.85
CA THR A 34 7.31 -6.94 -3.35
C THR A 34 8.11 -5.65 -3.20
N ARG A 35 7.53 -4.50 -3.53
CA ARG A 35 8.17 -3.18 -3.37
C ARG A 35 8.44 -2.88 -1.90
N PHE A 36 7.48 -3.13 -1.01
CA PHE A 36 7.57 -2.78 0.41
C PHE A 36 8.27 -3.82 1.29
N ALA A 37 8.68 -4.96 0.71
CA ALA A 37 9.60 -5.88 1.39
C ALA A 37 10.95 -5.22 1.74
N ARG A 38 11.30 -4.13 1.07
CA ARG A 38 12.46 -3.29 1.38
C ARG A 38 12.03 -2.03 2.14
N THR A 39 12.53 -1.86 3.36
CA THR A 39 12.13 -0.76 4.26
C THR A 39 12.40 0.63 3.67
N GLU A 40 13.44 0.78 2.84
CA GLU A 40 13.75 2.03 2.14
C GLU A 40 12.63 2.47 1.18
N ASN A 41 11.89 1.52 0.60
CA ASN A 41 10.75 1.82 -0.25
C ASN A 41 9.50 2.15 0.58
N LEU A 42 9.44 1.69 1.83
CA LEU A 42 8.35 2.02 2.75
C LEU A 42 8.49 3.45 3.28
N HIS A 43 9.71 3.85 3.62
CA HIS A 43 10.05 5.18 4.13
C HIS A 43 11.05 5.90 3.20
N PRO A 44 10.58 6.37 2.03
CA PRO A 44 11.41 7.09 1.08
C PRO A 44 11.88 8.44 1.65
N ARG A 45 12.93 9.02 1.06
CA ARG A 45 13.40 10.36 1.42
C ARG A 45 12.43 11.42 0.91
N GLY A 46 12.11 12.41 1.74
CA GLY A 46 11.32 13.57 1.37
C GLY A 46 12.20 14.79 1.03
N LEU A 47 11.58 15.80 0.45
CA LEU A 47 12.11 17.16 0.35
C LEU A 47 11.86 17.94 1.65
N ALA A 48 10.69 17.75 2.24
CA ALA A 48 10.27 18.45 3.46
C ALA A 48 10.92 17.85 4.72
N VAL A 49 11.11 16.53 4.74
CA VAL A 49 11.70 15.79 5.87
C VAL A 49 12.68 14.71 5.39
N PRO A 50 13.67 14.32 6.20
CA PRO A 50 14.70 13.35 5.77
C PRO A 50 14.15 11.98 5.34
N ARG A 51 13.03 11.54 5.93
CA ARG A 51 12.32 10.29 5.61
C ARG A 51 10.83 10.45 5.85
N LEU A 52 10.02 9.91 4.95
CA LEU A 52 8.57 9.91 5.04
C LEU A 52 8.11 8.68 5.85
N GLU A 53 8.08 8.80 7.17
CA GLU A 53 7.79 7.67 8.08
C GLU A 53 6.31 7.58 8.44
N THR A 54 5.59 8.71 8.40
CA THR A 54 4.16 8.79 8.70
C THR A 54 3.37 9.30 7.50
N VAL A 55 2.07 9.01 7.49
CA VAL A 55 1.14 9.60 6.50
C VAL A 55 1.15 11.14 6.59
N VAL A 56 1.38 11.71 7.77
CA VAL A 56 1.49 13.16 7.96
C VAL A 56 2.72 13.71 7.24
N ASP A 57 3.88 13.06 7.35
CA ASP A 57 5.10 13.45 6.63
C ASP A 57 4.87 13.44 5.12
N MET A 58 4.19 12.40 4.61
CA MET A 58 3.86 12.30 3.19
C MET A 58 2.88 13.39 2.74
N LEU A 59 1.92 13.78 3.58
CA LEU A 59 1.02 14.89 3.27
C LEU A 59 1.74 16.24 3.29
N LEU A 60 2.66 16.47 4.22
CA LEU A 60 3.52 17.67 4.22
C LEU A 60 4.38 17.74 2.97
N GLU A 61 4.88 16.60 2.49
CA GLU A 61 5.60 16.51 1.21
C GLU A 61 4.72 16.93 0.01
N THR A 62 3.43 16.56 -0.01
CA THR A 62 2.51 17.04 -1.06
C THR A 62 2.33 18.56 -1.03
N GLN A 63 2.29 19.16 0.16
CA GLN A 63 2.17 20.62 0.31
C GLN A 63 3.46 21.34 -0.09
N ALA A 64 4.63 20.77 0.25
CA ALA A 64 5.92 21.31 -0.13
C ALA A 64 6.10 21.35 -1.66
N ALA A 65 5.53 20.38 -2.39
CA ALA A 65 5.52 20.38 -3.85
C ALA A 65 4.76 21.58 -4.46
N TRP A 66 3.90 22.25 -3.68
CA TRP A 66 3.11 23.42 -4.10
C TRP A 66 3.74 24.75 -3.65
N GLY A 67 4.59 24.74 -2.62
CA GLY A 67 5.17 25.95 -2.01
C GLY A 67 6.21 26.67 -2.87
N ASP A 68 6.78 25.98 -3.87
CA ASP A 68 7.75 26.54 -4.80
C ASP A 68 7.07 26.67 -6.17
N ALA A 69 6.26 27.72 -6.37
CA ALA A 69 5.43 27.92 -7.57
C ALA A 69 6.23 27.94 -8.90
N ALA A 70 7.55 28.17 -8.82
CA ALA A 70 8.47 28.08 -9.96
C ALA A 70 8.86 26.63 -10.32
N ARG A 71 8.50 25.64 -9.51
CA ARG A 71 8.87 24.22 -9.64
C ARG A 71 7.69 23.28 -9.40
N PHE A 72 6.47 23.68 -9.77
CA PHE A 72 5.32 22.78 -9.73
C PHE A 72 5.62 21.50 -10.53
N GLN A 73 5.65 20.36 -9.84
CA GLN A 73 5.94 19.04 -10.39
C GLN A 73 4.71 18.14 -10.18
N PRO A 74 3.71 18.21 -11.09
CA PRO A 74 2.51 17.37 -11.00
C PRO A 74 2.83 15.89 -10.84
N GLU A 75 3.86 15.41 -11.54
CA GLU A 75 4.30 14.02 -11.52
C GLU A 75 4.79 13.60 -10.13
N ARG A 76 5.42 14.53 -9.39
CA ARG A 76 5.88 14.30 -8.03
C ARG A 76 4.71 14.20 -7.07
N GLU A 77 3.71 15.08 -7.17
CA GLU A 77 2.52 14.98 -6.34
C GLU A 77 1.81 13.64 -6.57
N VAL A 78 1.64 13.24 -7.83
CA VAL A 78 1.03 11.94 -8.18
C VAL A 78 1.82 10.78 -7.58
N ALA A 79 3.15 10.82 -7.63
CA ALA A 79 4.00 9.80 -7.03
C ALA A 79 3.83 9.71 -5.50
N VAL A 80 3.80 10.86 -4.82
CA VAL A 80 3.59 10.92 -3.35
C VAL A 80 2.18 10.46 -2.99
N ARG A 81 1.15 10.87 -3.74
CA ARG A 81 -0.23 10.43 -3.56
C ARG A 81 -0.36 8.92 -3.74
N ARG A 82 0.23 8.35 -4.79
CA ARG A 82 0.29 6.89 -4.96
C ARG A 82 0.96 6.22 -3.76
N HIS A 83 2.08 6.76 -3.29
CA HIS A 83 2.79 6.21 -2.12
C HIS A 83 1.93 6.24 -0.85
N ILE A 84 1.16 7.31 -0.60
CA ILE A 84 0.20 7.38 0.50
C ILE A 84 -0.85 6.26 0.38
N GLY A 85 -1.41 6.06 -0.82
CA GLY A 85 -2.36 4.98 -1.09
C GLY A 85 -1.78 3.60 -0.82
N ASP A 86 -0.57 3.34 -1.32
CA ASP A 86 0.14 2.07 -1.13
C ASP A 86 0.48 1.83 0.35
N TYR A 87 1.06 2.83 1.02
CA TYR A 87 1.47 2.77 2.42
C TYR A 87 0.28 2.51 3.34
N THR A 88 -0.81 3.25 3.17
CA THR A 88 -2.00 3.07 4.00
C THR A 88 -2.63 1.69 3.78
N LEU A 89 -2.71 1.22 2.53
CA LEU A 89 -3.25 -0.09 2.19
C LEU A 89 -2.40 -1.22 2.79
N PHE A 90 -1.07 -1.10 2.69
CA PHE A 90 -0.12 -2.01 3.29
C PHE A 90 -0.24 -2.04 4.82
N MET A 91 -0.30 -0.87 5.47
CA MET A 91 -0.36 -0.79 6.93
C MET A 91 -1.66 -1.37 7.49
N ILE A 92 -2.81 -1.09 6.85
CA ILE A 92 -4.10 -1.67 7.28
C ILE A 92 -4.18 -3.17 6.94
N GLY A 93 -3.57 -3.59 5.83
CA GLY A 93 -3.63 -4.97 5.38
C GLY A 93 -2.65 -5.91 6.10
N VAL A 94 -1.41 -5.47 6.32
CA VAL A 94 -0.34 -6.32 6.85
C VAL A 94 -0.06 -6.06 8.33
N PHE A 95 -0.23 -4.82 8.79
CA PHE A 95 0.08 -4.40 10.17
C PHE A 95 -1.15 -3.85 10.89
N ARG A 96 -2.30 -4.48 10.66
CA ARG A 96 -3.61 -4.05 11.18
C ARG A 96 -3.59 -3.80 12.68
N GLU A 97 -3.01 -4.70 13.45
CA GLU A 97 -2.97 -4.63 14.92
C GLU A 97 -2.23 -3.36 15.40
N ARG A 98 -1.20 -2.92 14.66
CA ARG A 98 -0.47 -1.68 14.98
C ARG A 98 -1.34 -0.44 14.72
N VAL A 99 -2.05 -0.41 13.60
CA VAL A 99 -2.91 0.72 13.23
C VAL A 99 -4.10 0.85 14.18
N GLU A 100 -4.68 -0.27 14.60
CA GLU A 100 -5.77 -0.33 15.58
C GLU A 100 -5.34 0.16 16.96
N ARG A 101 -4.13 -0.21 17.42
CA ARG A 101 -3.60 0.27 18.71
C ARG A 101 -3.44 1.78 18.79
N THR A 102 -3.22 2.45 17.66
CA THR A 102 -3.13 3.92 17.58
C THR A 102 -4.48 4.57 17.23
N ALA A 103 -5.59 3.81 17.24
CA ALA A 103 -6.94 4.27 16.87
C ALA A 103 -6.99 5.03 15.53
N SER A 104 -6.08 4.70 14.60
CA SER A 104 -5.84 5.47 13.38
C SER A 104 -6.46 4.84 12.13
N THR A 105 -7.21 3.74 12.26
CA THR A 105 -7.76 2.98 11.14
C THR A 105 -8.61 3.85 10.21
N GLY A 106 -9.55 4.62 10.76
CA GLY A 106 -10.40 5.50 9.95
C GLY A 106 -9.60 6.55 9.18
N TYR A 107 -8.58 7.12 9.81
CA TYR A 107 -7.68 8.08 9.16
C TYR A 107 -6.93 7.46 7.98
N TYR A 108 -6.32 6.28 8.17
CA TYR A 108 -5.60 5.58 7.11
C TYR A 108 -6.51 5.20 5.93
N VAL A 109 -7.73 4.73 6.21
CA VAL A 109 -8.73 4.41 5.17
C VAL A 109 -9.08 5.67 4.36
N VAL A 110 -9.39 6.77 5.03
CA VAL A 110 -9.75 8.03 4.35
C VAL A 110 -8.59 8.55 3.49
N GLN A 111 -7.37 8.55 4.03
CA GLN A 111 -6.19 9.02 3.30
C GLN A 111 -5.87 8.11 2.11
N GLY A 112 -5.92 6.80 2.27
CA GLY A 112 -5.68 5.84 1.19
C GLY A 112 -6.69 5.93 0.05
N LYS A 113 -7.98 6.03 0.38
CA LYS A 113 -9.04 6.25 -0.61
C LYS A 113 -8.85 7.55 -1.38
N SER A 114 -8.61 8.65 -0.67
CA SER A 114 -8.42 9.97 -1.28
C SER A 114 -7.19 9.97 -2.22
N ALA A 115 -6.09 9.40 -1.77
CA ALA A 115 -4.87 9.23 -2.54
C ALA A 115 -5.09 8.49 -3.87
N TYR A 116 -5.72 7.31 -3.84
CA TYR A 116 -5.97 6.56 -5.07
C TYR A 116 -6.99 7.24 -6.00
N ARG A 117 -7.99 7.95 -5.46
CA ARG A 117 -8.92 8.75 -6.29
C ARG A 117 -8.18 9.86 -7.03
N PHE A 118 -7.28 10.57 -6.34
CA PHE A 118 -6.45 11.60 -6.96
C PHE A 118 -5.61 11.03 -8.12
N VAL A 119 -4.90 9.91 -7.88
CA VAL A 119 -4.07 9.27 -8.92
C VAL A 119 -4.92 8.81 -10.10
N SER A 120 -6.10 8.23 -9.83
CA SER A 120 -7.06 7.83 -10.87
C SER A 120 -7.51 9.01 -11.73
N GLU A 121 -7.86 10.14 -11.10
CA GLU A 121 -8.34 11.34 -11.78
C GLU A 121 -7.24 12.00 -12.61
N HIS A 122 -6.03 12.06 -12.07
CA HIS A 122 -4.86 12.54 -12.80
C HIS A 122 -4.55 11.66 -14.02
N ASP A 123 -4.48 10.33 -13.86
CA ASP A 123 -4.24 9.41 -14.98
C ASP A 123 -5.34 9.51 -16.05
N ARG A 124 -6.61 9.72 -15.65
CA ARG A 124 -7.73 9.89 -16.59
C ARG A 124 -7.66 11.19 -17.38
N ALA A 125 -7.12 12.25 -16.77
CA ALA A 125 -6.98 13.56 -17.40
C ALA A 125 -5.67 13.70 -18.20
N SER A 126 -4.68 12.84 -17.96
CA SER A 126 -3.37 12.89 -18.61
C SER A 126 -3.42 12.37 -20.05
N ALA A 127 -2.75 13.07 -20.96
CA ALA A 127 -2.52 12.60 -22.33
C ALA A 127 -1.55 11.40 -22.39
N ARG A 128 -0.80 11.14 -21.31
CA ARG A 128 0.12 10.02 -21.17
C ARG A 128 -0.14 9.32 -19.83
N PRO A 129 -1.11 8.40 -19.76
CA PRO A 129 -1.38 7.67 -18.53
C PRO A 129 -0.20 6.77 -18.14
N THR A 130 -0.08 6.48 -16.85
CA THR A 130 1.01 5.65 -16.30
C THR A 130 1.09 4.27 -16.95
N ALA A 131 -0.07 3.63 -17.19
CA ALA A 131 -0.19 2.39 -17.94
C ALA A 131 -1.62 2.25 -18.51
N PRO A 132 -1.85 1.43 -19.55
CA PRO A 132 -3.19 1.11 -20.01
C PRO A 132 -4.05 0.57 -18.87
N GLY A 133 -5.21 1.20 -18.63
CA GLY A 133 -6.14 0.80 -17.56
C GLY A 133 -5.76 1.26 -16.15
N SER A 134 -4.64 1.97 -15.93
CA SER A 134 -4.19 2.40 -14.60
C SER A 134 -5.23 3.26 -13.88
N ALA A 135 -5.88 4.19 -14.59
CA ALA A 135 -6.96 5.01 -14.04
C ALA A 135 -8.10 4.17 -13.45
N SER A 136 -8.53 3.11 -14.16
CA SER A 136 -9.59 2.20 -13.69
C SER A 136 -9.15 1.34 -12.50
N LEU A 137 -7.88 0.92 -12.47
CA LEU A 137 -7.31 0.18 -11.35
C LEU A 137 -7.27 1.04 -10.09
N TYR A 138 -6.75 2.27 -10.17
CA TYR A 138 -6.69 3.18 -9.04
C TYR A 138 -8.08 3.60 -8.54
N ARG A 139 -9.05 3.79 -9.44
CA ARG A 139 -10.44 4.01 -9.04
C ARG A 139 -10.97 2.82 -8.23
N ARG A 140 -10.74 1.60 -8.72
CA ARG A 140 -11.17 0.37 -8.03
C ARG A 140 -10.49 0.22 -6.67
N LEU A 141 -9.19 0.45 -6.58
CA LEU A 141 -8.44 0.44 -5.31
C LEU A 141 -9.02 1.42 -4.30
N ALA A 142 -9.42 2.61 -4.74
CA ALA A 142 -10.08 3.58 -3.87
C ALA A 142 -11.47 3.12 -3.41
N ASP A 143 -12.30 2.66 -4.34
CA ASP A 143 -13.70 2.33 -4.03
C ASP A 143 -13.84 1.04 -3.22
N ARG A 144 -12.88 0.10 -3.37
CA ARG A 144 -12.84 -1.19 -2.66
C ARG A 144 -11.66 -1.30 -1.69
N PHE A 145 -11.19 -0.18 -1.15
CA PHE A 145 -9.96 -0.11 -0.36
C PHE A 145 -9.93 -1.12 0.82
N GLU A 146 -10.95 -1.13 1.68
CA GLU A 146 -11.02 -2.01 2.85
C GLU A 146 -11.07 -3.47 2.46
N HIS A 147 -11.68 -3.77 1.31
CA HIS A 147 -11.74 -5.13 0.77
C HIS A 147 -10.34 -5.61 0.36
N TYR A 148 -9.57 -4.80 -0.37
CA TYR A 148 -8.18 -5.12 -0.69
C TYR A 148 -7.29 -5.20 0.55
N ALA A 149 -7.51 -4.34 1.55
CA ALA A 149 -6.83 -4.46 2.84
C ALA A 149 -7.18 -5.79 3.54
N GLY A 150 -8.44 -6.23 3.45
CA GLY A 150 -8.88 -7.53 3.93
C GLY A 150 -8.18 -8.70 3.23
N VAL A 151 -7.99 -8.61 1.91
CA VAL A 151 -7.23 -9.63 1.16
C VAL A 151 -5.79 -9.71 1.64
N LEU A 152 -5.13 -8.56 1.87
CA LEU A 152 -3.77 -8.54 2.41
C LEU A 152 -3.69 -9.15 3.82
N ASP A 153 -4.65 -8.86 4.70
CA ASP A 153 -4.70 -9.44 6.06
C ASP A 153 -4.93 -10.95 6.01
N TYR A 154 -5.84 -11.40 5.14
CA TYR A 154 -6.04 -12.83 4.89
C TYR A 154 -4.75 -13.49 4.39
N ALA A 155 -4.11 -12.93 3.36
CA ALA A 155 -2.89 -13.45 2.78
C ALA A 155 -1.77 -13.55 3.83
N ARG A 156 -1.64 -12.54 4.68
CA ARG A 156 -0.70 -12.55 5.80
C ARG A 156 -0.99 -13.71 6.74
N ARG A 157 -2.22 -13.86 7.22
CA ARG A 157 -2.58 -14.90 8.20
C ARG A 157 -2.40 -16.31 7.65
N VAL A 158 -2.68 -16.52 6.36
CA VAL A 158 -2.66 -17.86 5.74
C VAL A 158 -1.29 -18.23 5.18
N HIS A 159 -0.60 -17.28 4.55
CA HIS A 159 0.63 -17.56 3.80
C HIS A 159 1.90 -17.04 4.47
N PHE A 160 1.82 -15.97 5.28
CA PHE A 160 2.99 -15.44 5.96
C PHE A 160 3.08 -16.16 7.30
N ARG A 161 3.67 -17.35 7.30
CA ARG A 161 3.90 -18.12 8.52
C ARG A 161 4.47 -17.20 9.60
N ALA A 162 3.83 -17.15 10.76
CA ALA A 162 4.57 -16.87 11.98
C ALA A 162 5.74 -17.87 12.02
N HIS A 163 6.94 -17.41 12.41
CA HIS A 163 8.10 -18.29 12.56
C HIS A 163 7.67 -19.64 13.14
N PRO A 164 8.24 -20.77 12.69
CA PRO A 164 8.03 -22.02 13.40
C PRO A 164 8.38 -21.75 14.86
N GLU A 165 7.38 -21.85 15.74
CA GLU A 165 7.56 -21.83 17.19
C GLU A 165 8.67 -22.84 17.49
N HIS A 166 9.89 -22.33 17.66
CA HIS A 166 11.05 -23.20 17.84
C HIS A 166 10.82 -23.91 19.18
N PRO A 167 10.98 -25.26 19.27
CA PRO A 167 10.73 -26.01 20.50
C PRO A 167 11.46 -25.47 21.74
N PHE A 168 12.52 -24.68 21.52
CA PHE A 168 13.26 -23.94 22.55
C PHE A 168 12.40 -22.98 23.38
N PHE A 169 11.37 -22.36 22.81
CA PHE A 169 10.51 -21.41 23.53
C PHE A 169 9.39 -22.07 24.34
N ARG A 170 9.32 -23.41 24.37
CA ARG A 170 8.37 -24.18 25.21
C ARG A 170 8.93 -24.65 26.55
N LEU A 171 10.18 -24.32 26.89
CA LEU A 171 10.78 -24.73 28.16
C LEU A 171 11.17 -23.52 29.03
N SER A 172 10.18 -22.99 29.74
CA SER A 172 10.29 -22.27 31.02
C SER A 172 8.84 -21.98 31.44
N VAL A 173 8.29 -22.42 32.58
CA VAL A 173 8.84 -22.63 33.92
C VAL A 173 8.05 -23.79 34.55
N GLY A 174 8.76 -24.75 35.13
CA GLY A 174 8.27 -25.57 36.23
C GLY A 174 8.68 -24.96 37.56
#